data_AF-A0A484ND20-F1
#
_entry.id   AF-A0A484ND20-F1
#
_cell.length_a   1.000
_cell.length_b   1.000
_cell.length_c   1.000
_cell.angle_alpha   90.00
_cell.angle_beta   90.00
_cell.angle_gamma   90.00
#
_symmetry.space_group_name_H-M   'P 1'
#
loop_
_entity.id
_entity.type
_entity.pdbx_description
1 polymer ?
#
loop_
_entity_poly.entity_id
_entity_poly.type
_entity_poly.pdbx_seq_one_letter_code
_entity_poly.pdbx_strand_id
1 'polypeptide(L)'
;MEYIEFTAMATETSVEELDLSAPPCLHVISAFLFMEPPDVVISFARDFDRGLISDRVQHFIWEHCINRTDAKAYSPYVRGFLKRLIFEIESSGEVVIDELYEKYVYYMSMKVIYCVLFDVKLC
;
A
#
# COMPACT_ATOMS: atom_id res chain seq x y z
N MET A 1 -23.21 50.56 -11.40
CA MET A 1 -23.75 49.25 -11.81
C MET A 1 -22.58 48.31 -11.79
N GLU A 2 -22.50 47.23 -11.02
CA GLU A 2 -23.42 46.53 -10.11
C GLU A 2 -22.53 45.56 -9.30
N TYR A 3 -22.99 45.18 -8.10
CA TYR A 3 -22.37 44.23 -7.16
C TYR A 3 -22.25 42.80 -7.78
N ILE A 4 -21.41 41.88 -7.29
CA ILE A 4 -21.75 40.93 -6.20
C ILE A 4 -20.51 40.08 -5.81
N GLU A 5 -20.37 39.86 -4.50
CA GLU A 5 -19.47 38.93 -3.78
C GLU A 5 -19.54 37.46 -4.25
N PHE A 6 -18.44 36.73 -4.11
CA PHE A 6 -18.53 35.37 -3.54
C PHE A 6 -17.25 34.99 -2.79
N THR A 7 -17.32 35.14 -1.47
CA THR A 7 -16.44 34.47 -0.53
C THR A 7 -16.71 32.97 -0.57
N ALA A 8 -15.68 32.17 -0.81
CA ALA A 8 -15.66 30.79 -0.34
C ALA A 8 -14.23 30.47 0.12
N MET A 9 -14.04 30.55 1.44
CA MET A 9 -12.95 29.90 2.15
C MET A 9 -13.02 28.40 1.87
N ALA A 10 -12.16 27.91 0.99
CA ALA A 10 -11.84 26.48 0.97
C ALA A 10 -10.80 26.26 2.04
N THR A 11 -11.15 25.46 3.04
CA THR A 11 -10.22 24.90 4.01
C THR A 11 -9.18 24.08 3.25
N GLU A 12 -7.99 24.64 3.09
CA GLU A 12 -6.79 23.89 2.71
C GLU A 12 -6.42 22.98 3.88
N THR A 13 -7.04 21.79 3.93
CA THR A 13 -6.39 20.64 4.54
C THR A 13 -5.19 20.36 3.65
N SER A 14 -4.04 20.90 4.02
CA SER A 14 -2.76 20.64 3.37
C SER A 14 -2.50 19.14 3.41
N VAL A 15 -2.83 18.43 2.34
CA VAL A 15 -2.24 17.14 2.04
C VAL A 15 -0.77 17.47 1.80
N GLU A 16 0.05 17.33 2.83
CA GLU A 16 1.50 17.38 2.68
C GLU A 16 1.87 16.36 1.61
N GLU A 17 2.16 16.86 0.42
CA GLU A 17 2.59 16.07 -0.72
C GLU A 17 3.87 15.36 -0.27
N LEU A 18 3.80 14.03 -0.16
CA LEU A 18 4.96 13.24 0.24
C LEU A 18 6.04 13.45 -0.81
N ASP A 19 7.15 14.09 -0.41
CA ASP A 19 8.32 14.20 -1.27
C ASP A 19 8.85 12.79 -1.53
N LEU A 20 8.51 12.23 -2.69
CA LEU A 20 8.93 10.89 -3.11
C LEU A 20 10.46 10.76 -3.21
N SER A 21 11.20 11.88 -3.24
CA SER A 21 12.66 11.89 -3.22
C SER A 21 13.25 11.81 -1.80
N ALA A 22 12.43 11.95 -0.76
CA ALA A 22 12.89 11.84 0.61
C ALA A 22 13.45 10.43 0.88
N PRO A 23 14.54 10.32 1.68
CA PRO A 23 15.20 9.03 1.92
C PRO A 23 14.28 7.89 2.41
N PRO A 24 13.33 8.11 3.34
CA PRO A 24 12.41 7.05 3.77
C PRO A 24 11.56 6.49 2.62
N CYS A 25 11.10 7.35 1.70
CA CYS A 25 10.32 6.99 0.52
C CYS A 25 11.09 6.02 -0.38
N LEU A 26 12.34 6.37 -0.66
CA LEU A 26 13.22 5.56 -1.49
C LEU A 26 13.57 4.23 -0.83
N HIS A 27 13.76 4.19 0.49
CA HIS A 27 14.05 2.95 1.21
C HIS A 27 12.90 1.94 1.13
N VAL A 28 11.65 2.38 1.33
CA VAL A 28 10.47 1.51 1.23
C VAL A 28 10.34 0.94 -0.19
N ILE A 29 10.36 1.82 -1.20
CA ILE A 29 10.20 1.40 -2.59
C ILE A 29 11.33 0.45 -2.99
N SER A 30 12.57 0.79 -2.64
CA SER A 30 13.73 -0.05 -2.97
C SER A 30 13.63 -1.41 -2.29
N ALA A 31 13.43 -1.46 -0.97
CA ALA A 31 13.33 -2.71 -0.23
C ALA A 31 12.20 -3.60 -0.78
N PHE A 32 11.06 -3.00 -1.14
CA PHE A 32 9.97 -3.74 -1.75
C PHE A 32 10.34 -4.32 -3.12
N LEU A 33 10.98 -3.53 -3.99
CA LEU A 33 11.43 -3.99 -5.32
C LEU A 33 12.53 -5.06 -5.23
N PHE A 34 13.38 -5.00 -4.21
CA PHE A 34 14.37 -6.04 -3.90
C PHE A 34 13.77 -7.27 -3.22
N MET A 35 12.45 -7.28 -2.99
CA MET A 35 11.73 -8.37 -2.33
C MET A 35 12.32 -8.70 -0.94
N GLU A 36 12.77 -7.68 -0.23
CA GLU A 36 13.22 -7.81 1.15
C GLU A 36 12.11 -8.41 2.03
N PRO A 37 12.45 -9.03 3.18
CA PRO A 37 11.43 -9.57 4.09
C PRO A 37 10.39 -8.49 4.45
N PRO A 38 9.09 -8.83 4.54
CA PRO A 38 8.04 -7.85 4.84
C PRO A 38 8.30 -7.00 6.08
N ASP A 39 8.88 -7.58 7.13
CA ASP A 39 9.23 -6.87 8.36
C ASP A 39 10.24 -5.74 8.12
N VAL A 40 11.19 -5.93 7.19
CA VAL A 40 12.18 -4.91 6.80
C VAL A 40 11.49 -3.77 6.05
N VAL A 41 10.66 -4.08 5.07
CA VAL A 41 9.92 -3.07 4.30
C VAL A 41 8.99 -2.25 5.22
N ILE A 42 8.29 -2.93 6.14
CA ILE A 42 7.41 -2.30 7.13
C ILE A 42 8.21 -1.41 8.10
N SER A 43 9.41 -1.82 8.49
CA SER A 43 10.28 -0.99 9.35
C SER A 43 10.63 0.35 8.67
N PHE A 44 10.96 0.35 7.39
CA PHE A 44 11.20 1.59 6.65
C PHE A 44 9.92 2.41 6.46
N ALA A 45 8.76 1.76 6.32
CA ALA A 45 7.48 2.46 6.23
C ALA A 45 7.11 3.17 7.52
N ARG A 46 7.52 2.64 8.68
CA ARG A 46 7.33 3.31 9.97
C ARG A 46 8.17 4.57 10.13
N ASP A 47 9.34 4.60 9.52
CA ASP A 47 10.23 5.77 9.56
C ASP A 47 9.64 6.99 8.84
N PHE A 48 8.64 6.80 7.97
CA PHE A 48 7.88 7.90 7.37
C PHE A 48 7.09 8.74 8.36
N ASP A 49 6.42 8.06 9.31
CA ASP A 49 5.41 8.70 10.14
C ASP A 49 5.56 8.31 11.60
N ARG A 50 6.74 8.64 12.15
CA ARG A 50 7.04 8.56 13.59
C ARG A 50 6.75 7.19 14.22
N GLY A 51 6.89 6.11 13.46
CA GLY A 51 6.66 4.75 13.94
C GLY A 51 5.28 4.18 13.61
N LEU A 52 4.37 4.98 13.06
CA LEU A 52 3.02 4.58 12.70
C LEU A 52 2.91 4.28 11.20
N ILE A 53 1.93 3.44 10.86
CA ILE A 53 1.52 3.20 9.48
C ILE A 53 0.19 3.91 9.29
N SER A 54 0.25 5.24 9.29
CA SER A 54 -0.95 6.07 9.10
C SER A 54 -1.57 5.88 7.73
N ASP A 55 -2.80 6.37 7.57
CA ASP A 55 -3.53 6.40 6.31
C ASP A 55 -2.67 6.89 5.12
N ARG A 56 -1.88 7.95 5.34
CA ARG A 56 -0.97 8.50 4.32
C ARG A 56 0.14 7.51 3.92
N VAL A 57 0.71 6.77 4.89
CA VAL A 57 1.73 5.74 4.63
C VAL A 57 1.11 4.54 3.92
N GLN A 58 -0.11 4.15 4.29
CA GLN A 58 -0.84 3.07 3.63
C GLN A 58 -1.10 3.38 2.16
N HIS A 59 -1.58 4.59 1.86
CA HIS A 59 -1.79 5.07 0.50
C HIS A 59 -0.47 5.12 -0.31
N PHE A 60 0.63 5.56 0.31
CA PHE A 60 1.95 5.55 -0.34
C PHE A 60 2.39 4.12 -0.73
N ILE A 61 2.29 3.16 0.20
CA ILE A 61 2.64 1.75 -0.09
C ILE A 61 1.73 1.18 -1.17
N TRP A 62 0.43 1.45 -1.08
CA TRP A 62 -0.54 1.04 -2.08
C TRP A 62 -0.15 1.55 -3.47
N GLU A 63 0.08 2.86 -3.62
CA GLU A 63 0.33 3.47 -4.92
C GLU A 63 1.66 3.04 -5.54
N HIS A 64 2.74 3.04 -4.75
CA HIS A 64 4.10 2.89 -5.28
C HIS A 64 4.61 1.46 -5.25
N CYS A 65 4.16 0.64 -4.30
CA CYS A 65 4.60 -0.74 -4.19
C CYS A 65 3.57 -1.70 -4.78
N ILE A 66 2.30 -1.62 -4.37
CA ILE A 66 1.35 -2.71 -4.63
C ILE A 66 0.62 -2.54 -5.97
N ASN A 67 0.08 -1.35 -6.25
CA ASN A 67 -0.79 -1.12 -7.40
C ASN A 67 -0.02 -1.19 -8.73
N ARG A 68 1.25 -0.82 -8.71
CA ARG A 68 2.15 -0.84 -9.88
C ARG A 68 2.83 -2.19 -10.12
N THR A 69 2.62 -3.18 -9.24
CA THR A 69 3.26 -4.49 -9.36
C THR A 69 2.51 -5.40 -10.34
N ASP A 70 3.26 -6.01 -11.26
CA ASP A 70 2.75 -7.05 -12.16
C ASP A 70 2.25 -8.26 -11.37
N ALA A 71 0.93 -8.44 -11.36
CA ALA A 71 0.20 -9.41 -10.53
C ALA A 71 0.68 -10.87 -10.66
N LYS A 72 1.36 -11.23 -11.74
CA LYS A 72 1.78 -12.62 -12.00
C LYS A 72 3.17 -12.95 -11.46
N ALA A 73 4.13 -12.03 -11.54
CA ALA A 73 5.52 -12.31 -11.19
C ALA A 73 5.75 -12.30 -9.67
N TYR A 74 5.05 -11.42 -8.95
CA TYR A 74 5.29 -11.16 -7.52
C TYR A 74 4.19 -11.69 -6.60
N SER A 75 3.19 -12.40 -7.13
CA SER A 75 1.96 -12.77 -6.41
C SER A 75 2.18 -13.41 -5.03
N PRO A 76 3.09 -14.41 -4.85
CA PRO A 76 3.31 -15.02 -3.54
C PRO A 76 3.91 -14.05 -2.52
N TYR A 77 4.84 -13.22 -2.96
CA TYR A 77 5.50 -12.21 -2.15
C TYR A 77 4.52 -11.11 -1.76
N VAL A 78 3.83 -10.51 -2.72
CA VAL A 78 2.87 -9.42 -2.48
C VAL A 78 1.75 -9.87 -1.54
N ARG A 79 1.25 -11.11 -1.70
CA ARG A 79 0.27 -11.69 -0.76
C ARG A 79 0.84 -11.79 0.67
N GLY A 80 2.07 -12.27 0.81
CA GLY A 80 2.73 -12.40 2.12
C GLY A 80 2.97 -11.03 2.76
N PHE A 81 3.43 -10.07 1.96
CA PHE A 81 3.61 -8.68 2.36
C PHE A 81 2.29 -8.04 2.82
N LEU A 82 1.23 -8.11 2.01
CA LEU A 82 -0.10 -7.62 2.36
C LEU A 82 -0.62 -8.21 3.67
N LYS A 83 -0.52 -9.54 3.84
CA LYS A 83 -0.94 -10.20 5.07
C LYS A 83 -0.22 -9.65 6.29
N ARG A 84 1.09 -9.43 6.18
CA ARG A 84 1.91 -8.91 7.28
C ARG A 84 1.61 -7.44 7.56
N LEU A 85 1.47 -6.62 6.51
CA LEU A 85 1.15 -5.21 6.60
C LEU A 85 -0.21 -4.99 7.29
N ILE A 86 -1.25 -5.70 6.84
CA ILE A 86 -2.60 -5.64 7.43
C ILE A 86 -2.55 -6.00 8.91
N PHE A 87 -1.92 -7.13 9.25
CA PHE A 87 -1.77 -7.54 10.65
C PHE A 87 -1.06 -6.48 11.49
N GLU A 88 -0.01 -5.85 10.97
CA GLU A 88 0.73 -4.83 11.69
C GLU A 88 -0.15 -3.60 11.98
N ILE A 89 -0.87 -3.10 10.98
CA ILE A 89 -1.78 -1.94 11.09
C ILE A 89 -2.88 -2.25 12.13
N GLU A 90 -3.56 -3.39 12.02
CA GLU A 90 -4.58 -3.83 12.97
C GLU A 90 -4.02 -3.96 14.39
N SER A 91 -2.81 -4.51 14.53
CA SER A 91 -2.16 -4.68 15.85
C SER A 91 -1.77 -3.36 16.50
N SER A 92 -1.51 -2.32 15.71
CA SER A 92 -1.30 -0.96 16.20
C SER A 92 -2.59 -0.22 16.56
N GLY A 93 -3.75 -0.78 16.24
CA GLY A 93 -5.07 -0.14 16.45
C GLY A 93 -5.45 0.88 15.38
N GLU A 94 -4.68 0.95 14.29
CA GLU A 94 -4.96 1.78 13.13
C GLU A 94 -6.00 1.10 12.21
N VAL A 95 -6.70 1.91 11.41
CA VAL A 95 -7.67 1.40 10.43
C VAL A 95 -6.96 1.11 9.12
N VAL A 96 -7.18 -0.09 8.59
CA VAL A 96 -6.64 -0.52 7.29
C VAL A 96 -7.52 0.05 6.17
N ILE A 97 -6.92 0.68 5.17
CA ILE A 97 -7.64 1.19 4.00
C ILE A 97 -8.21 0.06 3.13
N ASP A 98 -9.35 0.32 2.50
CA ASP A 98 -10.10 -0.69 1.74
C ASP A 98 -9.29 -1.27 0.58
N GLU A 99 -8.47 -0.46 -0.10
CA GLU A 99 -7.66 -0.88 -1.23
C GLU A 99 -6.66 -2.00 -0.88
N LEU A 100 -6.14 -2.01 0.35
CA LEU A 100 -5.26 -3.07 0.83
C LEU A 100 -6.03 -4.38 1.01
N TYR A 101 -7.25 -4.32 1.54
CA TYR A 101 -8.13 -5.49 1.65
C TYR A 101 -8.55 -6.03 0.29
N GLU A 102 -9.01 -5.15 -0.61
CA GLU A 102 -9.41 -5.52 -1.96
C GLU A 102 -8.28 -6.24 -2.68
N LYS A 103 -7.05 -5.71 -2.59
CA LYS A 103 -5.90 -6.34 -3.22
C LYS A 103 -5.50 -7.66 -2.56
N TYR A 104 -5.61 -7.75 -1.25
CA TYR A 104 -5.35 -9.00 -0.55
C TYR A 104 -6.34 -10.09 -0.97
N VAL A 105 -7.63 -9.77 -1.06
CA VAL A 105 -8.69 -10.66 -1.58
C VAL A 105 -8.41 -11.05 -3.03
N TYR A 106 -7.97 -10.11 -3.87
CA TYR A 106 -7.59 -10.38 -5.25
C TYR A 106 -6.46 -11.42 -5.32
N TYR A 107 -5.37 -11.26 -4.56
CA TYR A 107 -4.25 -12.22 -4.57
C TYR A 107 -4.61 -13.57 -3.93
N MET A 108 -5.51 -13.59 -2.94
CA MET A 108 -6.05 -14.83 -2.39
C MET A 108 -6.88 -15.59 -3.43
N SER A 109 -7.71 -14.88 -4.19
CA SER A 109 -8.54 -15.44 -5.25
C SER A 109 -7.69 -15.92 -6.43
N MET A 110 -6.61 -15.21 -6.77
CA MET A 110 -5.64 -15.68 -7.75
C MET A 110 -5.00 -17.02 -7.32
N LYS A 111 -4.63 -17.20 -6.06
CA LYS A 111 -4.09 -18.49 -5.57
C LYS A 111 -5.06 -19.64 -5.86
N VAL A 112 -6.36 -19.43 -5.60
CA VAL A 112 -7.41 -20.42 -5.88
C VAL A 112 -7.51 -20.69 -7.38
N ILE A 113 -7.49 -19.64 -8.21
CA ILE A 113 -7.53 -19.77 -9.67
C ILE A 113 -6.28 -20.47 -10.22
N TYR A 114 -5.09 -20.19 -9.71
CA TYR A 114 -3.86 -20.88 -10.10
C TYR A 114 -3.86 -22.34 -9.70
N CYS A 115 -4.34 -22.70 -8.50
CA CYS A 115 -4.58 -24.10 -8.16
C CYS A 115 -5.55 -24.74 -9.17
N VAL A 116 -6.72 -24.15 -9.41
CA VAL A 116 -7.74 -24.71 -10.32
C VAL A 116 -7.27 -24.77 -11.79
N LEU A 117 -6.51 -23.79 -12.29
CA LEU A 117 -6.04 -23.75 -13.68
C LEU A 117 -4.77 -24.58 -13.92
N PHE A 118 -3.88 -24.72 -12.93
CA PHE A 118 -2.65 -25.54 -13.07
C PHE A 118 -2.83 -26.99 -12.59
N ASP A 119 -3.85 -27.31 -11.78
CA ASP A 119 -4.21 -28.71 -11.48
C ASP A 119 -4.76 -29.44 -12.71
N VAL A 120 -5.25 -28.74 -13.74
CA VAL A 120 -5.74 -29.36 -15.00
C VAL A 120 -4.61 -29.66 -16.01
N LYS A 121 -3.34 -29.40 -15.66
CA LYS A 121 -2.19 -29.71 -16.54
C LYS A 121 -1.18 -30.69 -15.97
N LEU A 122 -1.62 -31.53 -15.03
CA LEU A 122 -0.88 -32.70 -14.57
C LEU A 122 -1.74 -33.98 -14.64
N CYS A 123 -2.32 -34.25 -15.81
CA CYS A 123 -2.80 -35.57 -16.23
C CYS A 123 -2.26 -35.86 -17.64
#